data_AF-A0A9X7FYL1-F1
#
_entry.id   AF-A0A9X7FYL1-F1
#
_cell.length_a   1.000
_cell.length_b   1.000
_cell.length_c   1.000
_cell.angle_alpha   90.00
_cell.angle_beta   90.00
_cell.angle_gamma   90.00
#
_symmetry.space_group_name_H-M   'P 1'
#
loop_
_entity.id
_entity.type
_entity.pdbx_description
1 polymer ?
#
loop_
_entity_poly.entity_id
_entity_poly.type
_entity_poly.pdbx_seq_one_letter_code
_entity_poly.pdbx_strand_id
1 'polypeptide(L)' 'NQFPNENQNMAKTSLIQRLTAYKCEWCSKETSDLEVHHVRKLKDLKGKKWWERQMIARQRKTMVLCKRCHVDLHMGKLD' A
#
# COMPACT_ATOMS: atom_id res chain seq x y z
N ASN A 1 17.85 -18.62 24.76
CA ASN A 1 16.88 -18.66 23.65
C ASN A 1 17.25 -17.64 22.59
N GLN A 2 17.86 -18.11 21.51
CA GLN A 2 18.27 -17.30 20.37
C GLN A 2 17.02 -16.99 19.54
N PHE A 3 16.51 -15.77 19.65
CA PHE A 3 15.48 -15.26 18.76
C PHE A 3 16.09 -15.10 17.36
N PRO A 4 15.43 -15.55 16.28
CA PRO A 4 16.04 -15.53 14.96
C PRO A 4 16.28 -14.09 14.50
N ASN A 5 17.42 -13.91 13.83
CA ASN A 5 18.01 -12.67 13.37
C ASN A 5 17.04 -11.82 12.53
N GLU A 6 16.46 -10.78 13.15
CA GLU A 6 15.49 -9.85 12.56
C GLU A 6 16.17 -8.77 11.68
N ASN A 7 17.07 -9.19 10.80
CA ASN A 7 17.90 -8.29 10.01
C ASN A 7 17.74 -8.51 8.51
N GLN A 8 16.54 -8.23 7.98
CA GLN A 8 16.25 -8.27 6.54
C GLN A 8 15.25 -7.17 6.09
N ASN A 9 15.28 -5.94 6.63
CA ASN A 9 14.68 -4.73 5.97
C ASN A 9 14.76 -3.44 6.82
N MET A 10 15.94 -2.98 7.25
CA MET A 10 16.02 -1.67 7.94
C MET A 10 15.56 -0.49 7.04
N ALA A 11 15.62 -0.63 5.71
CA ALA A 11 15.35 0.46 4.75
C ALA A 11 13.89 0.57 4.27
N LYS A 12 13.03 -0.43 4.48
CA LYS A 12 11.64 -0.43 3.97
C LYS A 12 10.64 -0.37 5.13
N THR A 13 9.82 0.67 5.16
CA THR A 13 8.72 0.78 6.14
C THR A 13 7.79 -0.42 6.06
N SER A 14 7.52 -1.04 7.21
CA SER A 14 6.68 -2.24 7.31
C SER A 14 5.21 -1.91 7.06
N LEU A 15 4.38 -2.93 6.77
CA LEU A 15 2.93 -2.70 6.62
C LEU A 15 2.31 -2.19 7.92
N ILE A 16 2.74 -2.71 9.07
CA ILE A 16 2.26 -2.27 10.38
C ILE A 16 2.60 -0.79 10.59
N GLN A 17 3.84 -0.37 10.35
CA GLN A 17 4.25 1.04 10.46
C GLN A 17 3.40 1.97 9.57
N ARG A 18 3.04 1.50 8.36
CA ARG A 18 2.19 2.27 7.43
C ARG A 18 0.74 2.37 7.91
N LEU A 19 0.20 1.32 8.52
CA LEU A 19 -1.14 1.33 9.11
C LEU A 19 -1.19 2.23 10.36
N THR A 20 -0.18 2.15 11.24
CA THR A 20 -0.09 2.97 12.45
C THR A 20 0.23 4.44 12.17
N ALA A 21 0.57 4.79 10.92
CA ALA A 21 0.69 6.19 10.51
C ALA A 21 -0.67 6.86 10.31
N TYR A 22 -1.78 6.10 10.35
CA TYR A 22 -3.15 6.61 10.19
C TYR A 22 -3.33 7.49 8.95
N LYS A 23 -2.60 7.20 7.87
CA LYS A 23 -2.55 8.05 6.67
C LYS A 23 -2.78 7.25 5.40
N CYS A 24 -3.72 7.72 4.57
CA CYS A 24 -3.95 7.18 3.23
C CYS A 24 -2.73 7.45 2.33
N GLU A 25 -2.18 6.41 1.71
CA GLU A 25 -1.00 6.54 0.83
C GLU A 25 -1.30 7.16 -0.54
N TRP A 26 -2.58 7.36 -0.83
CA TRP A 26 -3.04 7.99 -2.06
C TRP A 26 -3.33 9.47 -1.84
N CYS A 27 -4.40 9.78 -1.10
CA CYS A 27 -4.85 11.15 -0.89
C CYS A 27 -4.21 11.85 0.31
N SER A 28 -3.30 11.19 1.04
CA SER A 28 -2.66 11.72 2.25
C SER A 28 -3.61 12.10 3.40
N LYS A 29 -4.90 11.77 3.32
CA LYS A 29 -5.86 12.00 4.40
C LYS A 29 -5.50 11.17 5.63
N GLU A 30 -5.52 11.82 6.80
CA GLU A 30 -5.38 11.16 8.09
C GLU A 30 -6.72 10.58 8.56
N THR A 31 -6.74 9.30 8.91
CA THR A 31 -7.93 8.56 9.36
C THR A 31 -7.53 7.22 9.99
N SER A 32 -8.35 6.76 10.94
CA SER A 32 -8.28 5.39 11.48
C SER A 32 -8.94 4.35 10.59
N ASP A 33 -9.80 4.76 9.65
CA ASP A 33 -10.53 3.87 8.74
C ASP A 33 -9.71 3.61 7.46
N LEU A 34 -8.70 2.75 7.59
CA LEU A 34 -7.77 2.36 6.53
C LEU A 34 -7.97 0.90 6.12
N GLU A 35 -7.92 0.67 4.82
CA GLU A 35 -8.01 -0.65 4.18
C GLU A 35 -6.74 -0.92 3.36
N VAL A 36 -6.32 -2.18 3.33
CA VAL A 36 -5.14 -2.61 2.56
C VAL A 36 -5.60 -3.14 1.22
N HIS A 37 -5.36 -2.36 0.16
CA HIS A 37 -5.48 -2.88 -1.19
C HIS A 37 -4.32 -3.84 -1.48
N HIS A 38 -4.61 -5.08 -1.88
CA HIS A 38 -3.62 -6.10 -2.18
C HIS A 38 -3.72 -6.60 -3.62
N VAL A 39 -2.59 -6.68 -4.31
CA VAL A 39 -2.48 -7.26 -5.65
C VAL A 39 -1.70 -8.57 -5.62
N ARG A 40 -2.12 -9.56 -6.42
CA ARG A 40 -1.52 -10.89 -6.45
C ARG A 40 -0.04 -10.85 -6.86
N LYS A 41 0.26 -10.22 -8.01
CA LYS A 41 1.63 -10.07 -8.55
C LYS A 41 1.79 -8.68 -9.16
N LEU A 42 2.92 -8.04 -8.91
CA LEU A 42 3.22 -6.71 -9.48
C LEU A 42 3.28 -6.74 -11.02
N LYS A 43 3.77 -7.83 -11.61
CA LYS A 43 3.84 -7.99 -13.07
C LYS A 43 2.47 -8.05 -13.76
N ASP A 44 1.40 -8.26 -13.00
CA ASP A 44 0.05 -8.29 -13.56
C ASP A 44 -0.49 -6.86 -13.77
N LEU A 45 0.07 -5.86 -13.07
CA LEU A 45 -0.24 -4.44 -13.25
C LEU A 45 0.29 -3.93 -14.58
N LYS A 46 -0.53 -3.14 -15.29
CA LYS A 46 -0.19 -2.61 -16.62
C LYS A 46 0.42 -1.22 -16.56
N GLY A 47 0.38 -0.55 -15.41
CA GLY A 47 0.89 0.81 -15.24
C GLY A 47 0.10 1.84 -16.04
N LYS A 48 -1.15 1.53 -16.41
CA LYS A 48 -2.02 2.44 -17.15
C LYS A 48 -2.56 3.51 -16.22
N LYS A 49 -2.98 3.09 -15.02
CA LYS A 49 -3.46 3.97 -13.95
C LYS A 49 -2.32 4.43 -13.05
N TRP A 50 -2.43 5.63 -12.48
CA TRP A 50 -1.38 6.17 -11.61
C TRP A 50 -1.18 5.34 -10.34
N TRP A 51 -2.24 4.78 -9.76
CA TRP A 51 -2.10 3.89 -8.60
C TRP A 51 -1.29 2.63 -8.94
N GLU A 52 -1.46 2.07 -10.15
CA GLU A 52 -0.63 0.95 -10.62
C GLU A 52 0.84 1.36 -10.71
N ARG A 53 1.11 2.53 -11.31
CA ARG A 53 2.47 3.07 -11.41
C ARG A 53 3.10 3.29 -10.04
N GLN A 54 2.34 3.80 -9.07
CA GLN A 54 2.80 3.99 -7.70
C GLN A 54 3.15 2.65 -7.02
N MET A 55 2.34 1.60 -7.20
CA MET A 55 2.65 0.27 -6.67
C MET A 55 3.88 -0.35 -7.32
N ILE A 56 4.02 -0.22 -8.65
CA ILE A 56 5.17 -0.70 -9.42
C ILE A 56 6.45 0.02 -8.98
N ALA A 57 6.43 1.35 -8.95
CA ALA A 57 7.59 2.17 -8.58
C ALA A 57 8.08 1.89 -7.15
N ARG A 58 7.14 1.71 -6.21
CA ARG A 58 7.47 1.36 -4.81
C ARG A 58 7.81 -0.11 -4.63
N GLN A 59 7.60 -0.95 -5.64
CA GLN A 59 7.72 -2.41 -5.58
C GLN A 59 6.95 -3.02 -4.40
N ARG A 60 5.71 -2.55 -4.18
CA ARG A 60 4.85 -2.99 -3.08
C ARG A 60 3.56 -3.61 -3.61
N LYS A 61 3.27 -4.85 -3.19
CA LYS A 61 1.99 -5.53 -3.49
C LYS A 61 0.81 -5.02 -2.66
N THR A 62 1.04 -4.07 -1.77
CA THR A 62 0.02 -3.50 -0.89
C THR A 62 0.05 -1.99 -0.94
N MET A 63 -1.13 -1.37 -0.94
CA MET A 63 -1.34 0.07 -0.78
C MET A 63 -2.34 0.31 0.35
N VAL A 64 -2.01 1.17 1.30
CA VAL A 64 -2.89 1.51 2.43
C VAL A 64 -3.75 2.70 2.01
N LEU A 65 -5.06 2.53 2.00
CA LEU A 65 -6.02 3.51 1.48
C LEU A 65 -7.09 3.80 2.52
N CYS A 66 -7.61 5.04 2.55
CA CYS A 66 -8.88 5.29 3.22
C CYS A 66 -10.02 4.62 2.42
N LYS A 67 -11.11 4.29 3.11
CA LYS A 67 -12.28 3.62 2.53
C LYS A 67 -12.75 4.22 1.20
N ARG A 68 -12.83 5.56 1.11
CA ARG A 68 -13.20 6.25 -0.14
C ARG A 68 -12.27 5.92 -1.31
N CYS A 69 -10.95 6.02 -1.10
CA CYS A 69 -9.98 5.75 -2.15
C CYS A 69 -9.96 4.27 -2.53
N HIS A 70 -10.19 3.37 -1.57
CA HIS A 70 -10.26 1.94 -1.84
C HIS A 70 -11.49 1.59 -2.69
N VAL A 71 -12.65 2.19 -2.39
CA VAL A 71 -13.86 2.06 -3.21
C VAL A 71 -13.65 2.65 -4.60
N ASP A 72 -13.11 3.87 -4.71
CA ASP A 72 -12.81 4.51 -5.99
C ASP A 72 -11.84 3.65 -6.84
N LEU A 73 -10.88 2.95 -6.20
CA LEU A 73 -9.96 2.03 -6.87
C LEU A 73 -10.73 0.84 -7.47
N HIS A 74 -11.57 0.17 -6.70
CA HIS A 74 -12.38 -0.97 -7.18
C HIS A 74 -13.39 -0.56 -8.26
N MET A 75 -13.87 0.68 -8.21
CA MET A 75 -14.73 1.26 -9.26
C MET A 75 -13.95 1.71 -10.51
N GLY A 76 -12.61 1.62 -10.53
CA GLY A 76 -11.77 2.09 -11.63
C GLY A 76 -11.69 3.61 -11.77
N LYS A 77 -12.12 4.35 -10.73
CA LYS A 77 -12.17 5.82 -10.68
C LYS A 77 -10.95 6.46 -10.02
N LEU A 78 -10.10 5.66 -9.37
CA LEU A 78 -8.84 6.15 -8.81
C LEU A 78 -7.80 6.29 -9.93
N ASP A 79 -7.33 7.52 -10.16
CA ASP A 79 -6.26 7.89 -11.09
C ASP A 79 -5.53 9.13 -10.58
#